data_AF-A0A1Q8B6D6-F1
#
_entry.id   AF-A0A1Q8B6D6-F1
#
_cell.length_a   1.000
_cell.length_b   1.000
_cell.length_c   1.000
_cell.angle_alpha   90.00
_cell.angle_beta   90.00
_cell.angle_gamma   90.00
#
_symmetry.space_group_name_H-M   'P 1'
#
loop_
_entity.id
_entity.type
_entity.pdbx_description
1 polymer ?
#
loop_
_entity_poly.entity_id
_entity_poly.type
_entity_poly.pdbx_seq_one_letter_code
_entity_poly.pdbx_strand_id
1 'polypeptide(L)'
;MGDQVGLDQLRQERLVRRTRWLVLVESLVILALLVWVSLEYENNLFLQSWAKTNIGPVSFLLNGTLAGLYAGALLGYTIAKYAEKKTEDEKILESLRIKSPG
;
A
#
# COMPACT_ATOMS: atom_id res chain seq x y z
N MET A 1 -33.35 12.52 -14.16
CA MET A 1 -32.14 13.06 -13.49
C MET A 1 -31.33 11.99 -12.73
N GLY A 2 -31.89 10.83 -12.35
CA GLY A 2 -31.13 9.75 -11.68
C GLY A 2 -30.12 8.98 -12.55
N ASP A 3 -30.36 8.87 -13.86
CA ASP A 3 -29.50 8.07 -14.75
C ASP A 3 -28.11 8.69 -15.00
N GLN A 4 -28.00 10.02 -15.00
CA GLN A 4 -26.71 10.71 -15.16
C GLN A 4 -25.83 10.53 -13.90
N VAL A 5 -26.44 10.60 -12.72
CA VAL A 5 -25.76 10.37 -11.44
C VAL A 5 -25.23 8.94 -11.34
N GLY A 6 -26.00 7.95 -11.82
CA GLY A 6 -25.55 6.54 -11.85
C GLY A 6 -24.40 6.26 -12.83
N LEU A 7 -24.39 6.91 -14.00
CA LEU A 7 -23.32 6.77 -14.99
C LEU A 7 -21.98 7.36 -14.49
N ASP A 8 -22.04 8.49 -13.80
CA ASP A 8 -20.86 9.12 -13.21
C ASP A 8 -20.29 8.29 -12.06
N GLN A 9 -21.16 7.70 -11.23
CA GLN A 9 -20.78 6.80 -10.13
C GLN A 9 -20.08 5.52 -10.66
N LEU A 10 -20.59 4.92 -11.73
CA LEU A 10 -19.98 3.75 -12.39
C LEU A 10 -18.67 4.04 -13.12
N ARG A 11 -18.46 5.28 -13.58
CA ARG A 11 -17.16 5.73 -14.10
C ARG A 11 -16.16 5.94 -12.97
N GLN A 12 -16.57 6.61 -11.90
CA GLN A 12 -15.77 6.83 -10.70
C GLN A 12 -15.28 5.52 -10.10
N GLU A 13 -16.15 4.51 -9.91
CA GLU A 13 -15.74 3.20 -9.39
C GLU A 13 -14.72 2.48 -10.26
N ARG A 14 -14.84 2.58 -11.59
CA ARG A 14 -13.87 1.99 -12.53
C ARG A 14 -12.52 2.69 -12.49
N LEU A 15 -12.52 4.02 -12.35
CA LEU A 15 -11.30 4.81 -12.19
C LEU A 15 -10.62 4.48 -10.86
N VAL A 16 -11.37 4.45 -9.75
CA VAL A 16 -10.85 4.11 -8.42
C VAL A 16 -10.25 2.70 -8.41
N ARG A 17 -10.90 1.71 -9.03
CA ARG A 17 -10.35 0.36 -9.15
C ARG A 17 -9.04 0.31 -9.95
N ARG A 18 -8.95 1.04 -11.06
CA ARG A 18 -7.72 1.11 -11.87
C ARG A 18 -6.59 1.80 -11.13
N THR A 19 -6.85 2.96 -10.51
CA THR A 19 -5.87 3.70 -9.72
C THR A 19 -5.37 2.86 -8.55
N ARG A 20 -6.27 2.13 -7.87
CA ARG A 20 -5.88 1.22 -6.77
C ARG A 20 -4.95 0.10 -7.23
N TRP A 21 -5.20 -0.47 -8.41
CA TRP A 21 -4.31 -1.48 -9.00
C TRP A 21 -2.94 -0.91 -9.37
N LEU A 22 -2.92 0.28 -9.98
CA LEU A 22 -1.67 0.97 -10.31
C LEU A 22 -0.85 1.25 -9.05
N VAL A 23 -1.46 1.78 -8.00
CA VAL A 23 -0.78 2.06 -6.72
C VAL A 23 -0.22 0.78 -6.09
N LEU A 24 -0.93 -0.34 -6.17
CA LEU A 24 -0.43 -1.63 -5.67
C LEU A 24 0.79 -2.11 -6.45
N VAL A 25 0.71 -2.08 -7.78
CA VAL A 25 1.83 -2.50 -8.65
C VAL A 25 3.03 -1.58 -8.44
N GLU A 26 2.83 -0.28 -8.42
CA GLU A 26 3.88 0.71 -8.16
C GLU A 26 4.52 0.49 -6.79
N SER A 27 3.72 0.23 -5.76
CA SER A 27 4.24 -0.08 -4.42
C SER A 27 5.10 -1.34 -4.41
N LEU A 28 4.69 -2.38 -5.14
CA LEU A 28 5.49 -3.61 -5.25
C LEU A 28 6.79 -3.39 -6.02
N VAL A 29 6.77 -2.58 -7.08
CA VAL A 29 7.97 -2.20 -7.83
C VAL A 29 8.93 -1.41 -6.95
N ILE A 30 8.44 -0.44 -6.20
CA ILE A 30 9.25 0.34 -5.23
C ILE A 30 9.86 -0.61 -4.19
N LEU A 31 9.08 -1.52 -3.63
CA LEU A 31 9.58 -2.48 -2.64
C LEU A 31 10.68 -3.37 -3.24
N ALA A 32 10.50 -3.89 -4.45
CA ALA A 32 11.49 -4.72 -5.13
C ALA A 32 12.79 -3.93 -5.38
N LEU A 33 12.69 -2.67 -5.81
CA LEU A 33 13.85 -1.79 -5.99
C LEU A 33 14.56 -1.50 -4.66
N LEU A 34 13.82 -1.27 -3.57
CA LEU A 34 14.40 -1.06 -2.24
C LEU A 34 15.15 -2.30 -1.75
N VAL A 35 14.58 -3.49 -1.93
CA VAL A 35 15.24 -4.76 -1.60
C VAL A 35 16.50 -4.93 -2.45
N TRP A 36 16.41 -4.66 -3.75
CA TRP A 36 17.55 -4.77 -4.66
C TRP A 36 18.70 -3.83 -4.27
N VAL A 37 18.40 -2.55 -4.04
CA VAL A 37 19.38 -1.55 -3.59
C VAL A 37 20.00 -1.97 -2.26
N SER A 38 19.20 -2.54 -1.36
CA SER A 38 19.71 -3.00 -0.08
C SER A 38 20.67 -4.17 -0.21
N LEU A 39 20.34 -5.11 -1.10
CA LEU A 39 21.18 -6.25 -1.40
C LEU A 39 22.48 -5.83 -2.08
N GLU A 40 22.44 -4.85 -2.99
CA GLU A 40 23.64 -4.26 -3.59
C GLU A 40 24.48 -3.53 -2.53
N TYR A 41 23.86 -2.77 -1.63
CA TYR A 41 24.56 -2.07 -0.55
C TYR A 41 25.29 -3.01 0.41
N GLU A 42 24.70 -4.17 0.72
CA GLU A 42 25.34 -5.17 1.59
C GLU A 42 26.47 -5.94 0.89
N ASN A 43 26.34 -6.19 -0.42
CA ASN A 43 27.33 -6.96 -1.18
C ASN A 43 28.45 -6.10 -1.80
N ASN A 44 28.31 -4.78 -1.82
CA ASN A 44 29.24 -3.86 -2.48
C ASN A 44 29.95 -2.93 -1.48
N LEU A 45 31.20 -3.27 -1.14
CA LEU A 45 32.04 -2.48 -0.23
C LEU A 45 32.30 -1.05 -0.73
N PHE A 46 32.39 -0.85 -2.04
CA PHE A 46 32.54 0.49 -2.62
C PHE A 46 31.30 1.33 -2.34
N LEU A 47 30.11 0.78 -2.59
CA LEU A 47 28.84 1.48 -2.37
C LEU A 47 28.62 1.78 -0.88
N GLN A 48 28.98 0.85 0.00
CA GLN A 48 28.93 1.06 1.44
C GLN A 48 29.87 2.19 1.91
N SER A 49 31.12 2.21 1.41
CA SER A 49 32.10 3.26 1.72
C SER A 49 31.68 4.63 1.19
N TRP A 50 31.23 4.68 -0.07
CA TRP A 50 30.70 5.88 -0.69
C TRP A 50 29.51 6.42 0.09
N ALA A 51 28.56 5.56 0.49
CA ALA A 51 27.36 5.96 1.20
C ALA A 51 27.68 6.50 2.60
N LYS A 52 28.58 5.85 3.34
CA LYS A 52 29.08 6.36 4.64
C LYS A 52 29.74 7.73 4.50
N THR A 53 30.38 8.00 3.37
CA THR A 53 31.09 9.27 3.11
C THR A 53 30.15 10.39 2.66
N ASN A 54 29.17 10.09 1.80
CA ASN A 54 28.34 11.11 1.15
C ASN A 54 27.01 11.37 1.86
N ILE A 55 26.38 10.31 2.36
CA ILE A 55 25.05 10.35 3.00
C ILE A 55 25.15 10.18 4.52
N GLY A 56 26.33 9.82 5.02
CA GLY A 56 26.66 9.79 6.44
C GLY A 56 25.75 8.82 7.21
N PRO A 57 25.20 9.23 8.36
CA PRO A 57 24.42 8.34 9.22
C PRO A 57 23.21 7.76 8.50
N VAL A 58 22.61 8.47 7.53
CA VAL A 58 21.43 8.02 6.79
C VAL A 58 21.70 6.75 5.95
N SER A 59 22.97 6.40 5.70
CA SER A 59 23.33 5.18 4.98
C SER A 59 22.82 3.90 5.65
N PHE A 60 22.49 3.94 6.96
CA PHE A 60 21.86 2.81 7.64
C PHE A 60 20.55 2.39 6.96
N LEU A 61 19.81 3.31 6.32
CA LEU A 61 18.55 2.99 5.64
C LEU A 61 18.73 2.04 4.45
N LEU A 62 19.93 2.03 3.85
CA LEU A 62 20.27 1.19 2.71
C LEU A 62 20.57 -0.25 3.10
N ASN A 63 20.67 -0.61 4.38
CA ASN A 63 20.93 -2.00 4.82
C ASN A 63 19.66 -2.89 4.82
N GLY A 64 18.61 -2.50 4.12
CA GLY A 64 17.30 -3.16 4.20
C GLY A 64 16.37 -2.60 5.27
N THR A 65 16.82 -1.71 6.16
CA THR A 65 15.92 -1.05 7.14
C THR A 65 14.80 -0.28 6.43
N LEU A 66 15.12 0.48 5.38
CA LEU A 66 14.11 1.22 4.62
C LEU A 66 13.13 0.28 3.91
N ALA A 67 13.64 -0.81 3.33
CA ALA A 67 12.81 -1.83 2.70
C ALA A 67 11.85 -2.48 3.72
N GLY A 68 12.34 -2.79 4.92
CA GLY A 68 11.54 -3.35 6.02
C GLY A 68 10.47 -2.40 6.52
N LEU A 69 10.81 -1.12 6.74
CA LEU A 69 9.85 -0.09 7.13
C LEU A 69 8.75 0.09 6.08
N TYR A 70 9.14 0.14 4.80
CA TYR A 70 8.19 0.28 3.70
C TYR A 70 7.27 -0.94 3.58
N ALA A 71 7.81 -2.15 3.65
CA ALA A 71 7.04 -3.39 3.67
C ALA A 71 6.06 -3.44 4.86
N GLY A 72 6.52 -3.04 6.05
CA GLY A 72 5.69 -2.96 7.25
C GLY A 72 4.54 -1.96 7.11
N ALA A 73 4.80 -0.79 6.53
CA ALA A 73 3.78 0.21 6.25
C ALA A 73 2.72 -0.30 5.25
N LEU A 74 3.14 -0.97 4.17
CA LEU A 74 2.24 -1.58 3.19
C LEU A 74 1.36 -2.67 3.82
N LEU A 75 1.95 -3.54 4.63
CA LEU A 75 1.22 -4.58 5.36
C LEU A 75 0.21 -3.97 6.34
N GLY A 76 0.65 -3.00 7.14
CA GLY A 76 -0.22 -2.29 8.09
C GLY A 76 -1.39 -1.62 7.40
N TYR A 77 -1.15 -0.93 6.29
CA TYR A 77 -2.19 -0.31 5.48
C TYR A 77 -3.18 -1.35 4.93
N THR A 78 -2.68 -2.47 4.41
CA THR A 78 -3.51 -3.55 3.86
C THR A 78 -4.40 -4.17 4.92
N ILE A 79 -3.87 -4.42 6.12
CA ILE A 79 -4.61 -4.94 7.27
C ILE A 79 -5.67 -3.92 7.72
N ALA A 80 -5.31 -2.64 7.86
CA ALA A 80 -6.25 -1.60 8.26
C ALA A 80 -7.41 -1.48 7.27
N LYS A 81 -7.12 -1.51 5.96
CA LYS A 81 -8.15 -1.50 4.91
C LYS A 81 -9.04 -2.74 4.93
N TYR A 82 -8.48 -3.90 5.23
CA TYR A 82 -9.25 -5.13 5.37
C TYR A 82 -10.18 -5.09 6.60
N ALA A 83 -9.69 -4.57 7.73
CA ALA A 83 -10.47 -4.41 8.94
C ALA A 83 -11.63 -3.42 8.74
N GLU A 84 -11.38 -2.27 8.09
CA GLU A 84 -12.39 -1.27 7.73
C GLU A 84 -13.54 -1.91 6.93
N LYS A 85 -13.21 -2.68 5.88
CA LYS A 85 -14.20 -3.37 5.06
C LYS A 85 -15.02 -4.39 5.86
N LYS A 86 -14.38 -5.17 6.74
CA LYS A 86 -15.07 -6.15 7.59
C LYS A 86 -16.11 -5.48 8.49
N THR A 87 -15.77 -4.32 9.06
CA THR A 87 -16.68 -3.54 9.91
C THR A 87 -17.85 -2.97 9.14
N GLU A 88 -17.66 -2.55 7.88
CA GLU A 88 -18.75 -2.10 7.01
C GLU A 88 -19.71 -3.25 6.68
N ASP A 89 -19.17 -4.42 6.31
CA ASP A 89 -19.96 -5.61 6.01
C ASP A 89 -20.81 -6.05 7.22
N GLU A 90 -20.25 -6.01 8.44
CA GLU A 90 -20.98 -6.31 9.68
C GLU A 90 -22.13 -5.33 9.95
N LYS A 91 -21.92 -4.03 9.77
CA LYS A 91 -22.97 -3.01 9.94
C LYS A 91 -24.12 -3.19 8.94
N ILE A 92 -23.81 -3.56 7.71
CA ILE A 92 -24.83 -3.83 6.68
C ILE A 92 -25.67 -5.04 7.10
N LEU A 93 -25.05 -6.13 7.54
CA LEU A 93 -25.75 -7.33 7.99
C LEU A 93 -26.66 -7.07 9.19
N GLU A 94 -26.21 -6.27 10.17
CA GLU A 94 -27.06 -5.86 11.30
C GLU A 94 -28.26 -5.04 10.86
N SER A 95 -28.07 -4.09 9.94
CA SER A 95 -29.17 -3.27 9.41
C SER A 95 -30.22 -4.10 8.67
N LEU A 96 -29.81 -5.14 7.94
CA LEU A 96 -30.70 -6.06 7.25
C LEU A 96 -31.47 -6.96 8.24
N ARG A 97 -30.82 -7.41 9.31
CA ARG A 97 -31.46 -8.20 10.38
C ARG A 97 -32.54 -7.40 11.10
N ILE A 98 -32.32 -6.11 11.35
CA ILE A 98 -33.29 -5.23 12.04
C ILE A 98 -34.48 -4.90 11.13
N LYS A 99 -34.26 -4.75 9.82
CA LYS A 99 -35.29 -4.34 8.85
C LYS A 99 -36.21 -5.48 8.39
N SER A 100 -35.92 -6.73 8.73
CA SER A 100 -36.76 -7.89 8.45
C SER A 100 -37.51 -8.36 9.71
N PRO A 101 -38.50 -7.62 10.24
CA PRO A 101 -39.45 -8.22 11.17
C PRO A 101 -40.36 -9.15 10.35
N GLY A 102 -40.49 -10.39 10.81
CA GLY A 102 -41.50 -11.33 10.30
C GLY A 102 -42.91 -10.86 10.59
#